data_AF-A0A388KDQ1-F1
#
_entry.id   AF-A0A388KDQ1-F1
#
_cell.length_a   1.000
_cell.length_b   1.000
_cell.length_c   1.000
_cell.angle_alpha   90.00
_cell.angle_beta   90.00
_cell.angle_gamma   90.00
#
_symmetry.space_group_name_H-M   'P 1'
#
loop_
_entity.id
_entity.type
_entity.pdbx_description
1 polymer ?
#
loop_
_entity_poly.entity_id
_entity_poly.type
_entity_poly.pdbx_seq_one_letter_code
_entity_poly.pdbx_strand_id
1 'polypeptide(L)'
;MADKGESRRGSGTSSGLPPDGRKRYKCGEGGNFIQDCAEFWQAKALGRTFVPSTQTTNMARTGKAPLGVGPGIAGCQSRSAESGSERSEGADDTNVLMREYFVQMAEERRARIEREAEDYRRRREEEARISKENRRMMKQEVRRKREDERDARLLRIIRGEIKKESDEEEKTFLKGQRPVKSRSDAIEAEKERLRRRIAKAATEDTEGTDDEELTALRKQEAKLELSEKRKRGPDLLIGNNPPLVTPRKRTNTKLSAKSKKRIEQIKGDQTCEEGGTSTPAKIDLSLKHITASCGVGGKEKFEQECFDFYDALNIDELKEACRREKVTYRNREMAIECLITRRSTTAYDPTILPLPATSGVKTRSAKGITIKDENKSESSLFSDSDDDSV
;
A
#
# COMPACT_ATOMS: atom_id res chain seq x y z
N MET A 1 0.86 24.54 51.11
CA MET A 1 -0.20 23.56 50.74
C MET A 1 -0.02 23.26 49.25
N ALA A 2 1.10 22.69 48.78
CA ALA A 2 1.62 21.32 48.96
C ALA A 2 0.78 20.24 48.25
N ASP A 3 1.01 20.05 46.93
CA ASP A 3 1.25 18.76 46.24
C ASP A 3 1.43 19.04 44.72
N LYS A 4 2.65 19.07 44.16
CA LYS A 4 3.49 17.98 43.61
C LYS A 4 2.83 17.14 42.51
N GLY A 5 3.34 17.33 41.29
CA GLY A 5 3.06 16.53 40.10
C GLY A 5 4.06 16.84 38.98
N GLU A 6 5.36 16.67 39.28
CA GLU A 6 6.46 16.75 38.31
C GLU A 6 6.36 15.64 37.26
N SER A 7 6.16 15.99 35.98
CA SER A 7 6.44 15.08 34.86
C SER A 7 7.78 15.47 34.24
N ARG A 8 8.85 14.90 34.76
CA ARG A 8 10.19 14.94 34.15
C ARG A 8 10.22 14.00 32.95
N ARG A 9 10.26 14.54 31.73
CA ARG A 9 10.85 13.82 30.60
C ARG A 9 12.34 14.17 30.54
N GLY A 10 13.13 13.28 31.12
CA GLY A 10 14.58 13.33 31.07
C GLY A 10 15.07 13.11 29.64
N SER A 11 15.86 14.07 29.17
CA SER A 11 16.85 13.86 28.13
C SER A 11 17.94 12.96 28.71
N GLY A 12 18.21 11.85 28.03
CA GLY A 12 19.17 10.83 28.45
C GLY A 12 19.79 10.16 27.26
N THR A 13 20.68 10.87 26.59
CA THR A 13 21.73 10.32 25.73
C THR A 13 22.54 9.30 26.52
N SER A 14 22.39 8.02 26.17
CA SER A 14 23.28 6.93 26.58
C SER A 14 23.44 5.98 25.40
N SER A 15 24.30 6.39 24.48
CA SER A 15 24.84 5.55 23.40
C SER A 15 25.84 4.57 24.00
N GLY A 16 25.34 3.52 24.65
CA GLY A 16 26.10 2.31 24.96
C GLY A 16 25.84 1.28 23.88
N LEU A 17 26.74 1.18 22.89
CA LEU A 17 26.77 0.05 21.96
C LEU A 17 27.04 -1.23 22.78
N PRO A 18 26.19 -2.26 22.71
CA PRO A 18 26.48 -3.53 23.36
C PRO A 18 27.64 -4.23 22.65
N PRO A 19 28.53 -4.92 23.40
CA PRO A 19 29.69 -5.60 22.83
C PRO A 19 29.24 -6.65 21.82
N ASP A 20 29.98 -6.68 20.73
CA ASP A 20 29.79 -7.45 19.50
C ASP A 20 29.89 -8.97 19.76
N GLY A 21 28.83 -9.50 20.37
CA GLY A 21 28.67 -10.91 20.73
C GLY A 21 27.45 -11.54 20.06
N ARG A 22 27.07 -11.08 18.86
CA ARG A 22 25.94 -11.66 18.11
C ARG A 22 26.31 -13.06 17.62
N LYS A 23 26.06 -14.05 18.48
CA LYS A 23 25.89 -15.44 18.09
C LYS A 23 24.83 -15.49 16.97
N ARG A 24 25.24 -15.85 15.76
CA ARG A 24 24.35 -16.10 14.63
C ARG A 24 23.35 -17.19 15.06
N TYR A 25 22.07 -16.83 15.15
CA TYR A 25 21.02 -17.81 15.44
C TYR A 25 20.85 -18.68 14.19
N LYS A 26 21.36 -19.91 14.27
CA LYS A 26 21.34 -20.92 13.21
C LYS A 26 19.89 -21.22 12.82
N CYS A 27 19.42 -20.59 11.75
CA CYS A 27 18.45 -21.17 10.81
C CYS A 27 19.14 -22.19 9.87
N GLY A 28 20.31 -22.72 10.24
CA GLY A 28 21.12 -23.61 9.40
C GLY A 28 21.85 -22.90 8.24
N GLU A 29 21.33 -21.77 7.75
CA GLU A 29 21.93 -21.01 6.65
C GLU A 29 22.81 -19.87 7.16
N GLY A 30 24.07 -19.86 6.75
CA GLY A 30 25.01 -18.80 7.13
C GLY A 30 24.77 -17.53 6.32
N GLY A 31 24.36 -16.45 6.99
CA GLY A 31 24.30 -15.12 6.38
C GLY A 31 23.04 -14.29 6.69
N ASN A 32 21.97 -14.92 7.18
CA ASN A 32 20.70 -14.24 7.38
C ASN A 32 20.65 -13.54 8.76
N PHE A 33 20.33 -12.25 8.77
CA PHE A 33 20.09 -11.51 10.00
C PHE A 33 18.74 -11.91 10.60
N ILE A 34 18.54 -11.67 11.90
CA ILE A 34 17.28 -12.01 12.59
C ILE A 34 16.06 -11.32 11.96
N GLN A 35 16.28 -10.20 11.27
CA GLN A 35 15.24 -9.46 10.56
C GLN A 35 14.71 -10.25 9.36
N ASP A 36 15.54 -11.11 8.76
CA ASP A 36 15.21 -11.85 7.53
C ASP A 36 14.79 -13.31 7.82
N CYS A 37 14.83 -13.74 9.08
CA CYS A 37 14.46 -15.10 9.46
C CYS A 37 12.93 -15.24 9.56
N ALA A 38 12.30 -15.79 8.52
CA ALA A 38 10.85 -16.00 8.47
C ALA A 38 10.33 -16.86 9.64
N GLU A 39 11.06 -17.92 10.02
CA GLU A 39 10.68 -18.80 11.13
C GLU A 39 10.64 -18.07 12.48
N PHE A 40 11.55 -17.12 12.69
CA PHE A 40 11.57 -16.30 13.91
C PHE A 40 10.33 -15.41 14.00
N TRP A 41 9.97 -14.74 12.91
CA TRP A 41 8.79 -13.89 12.87
C TRP A 41 7.49 -14.69 12.99
N GLN A 42 7.45 -15.89 12.41
CA GLN A 42 6.31 -16.80 12.54
C GLN A 42 6.13 -17.30 13.99
N ALA A 43 7.21 -17.69 14.66
CA ALA A 43 7.16 -18.07 16.08
C ALA A 43 6.71 -16.91 16.98
N LYS A 44 7.21 -15.70 16.69
CA LYS A 44 6.86 -14.48 17.42
C LYS A 44 5.40 -14.07 17.23
N ALA A 45 4.86 -14.20 16.01
CA ALA A 45 3.44 -13.94 15.72
C ALA A 45 2.51 -14.93 16.44
N LEU A 46 2.96 -16.17 16.62
CA LEU A 46 2.23 -17.21 17.34
C LEU A 46 2.41 -17.17 18.86
N GLY A 47 3.16 -16.18 19.39
CA GLY A 47 3.47 -16.07 20.82
C GLY A 47 4.28 -17.24 21.38
N ARG A 48 4.93 -18.04 20.52
CA ARG A 48 5.75 -19.18 20.91
C ARG A 48 7.20 -18.74 21.13
N THR A 49 7.84 -19.29 22.14
CA THR A 49 9.28 -19.08 22.34
C THR A 49 10.04 -19.72 21.18
N PHE A 50 10.82 -18.90 20.47
CA PHE A 50 11.65 -19.38 19.37
C PHE A 50 12.82 -20.19 19.95
N VAL A 51 12.72 -21.51 19.84
CA VAL A 51 13.81 -22.44 20.15
C VAL A 51 14.41 -22.86 18.81
N PRO A 52 15.65 -22.44 18.49
CA PRO A 52 16.32 -22.86 17.26
C PRO A 52 16.32 -24.38 17.22
N SER A 53 15.71 -24.97 16.18
CA SER A 53 15.71 -26.41 16.03
C SER A 53 17.16 -26.86 15.84
N THR A 54 17.73 -27.49 16.87
CA THR A 54 19.08 -28.08 16.79
C THR A 54 19.10 -29.36 15.94
N GLN A 55 17.97 -29.74 15.36
CA GLN A 55 17.90 -30.80 14.36
C GLN A 55 18.54 -30.29 13.08
N THR A 56 19.85 -30.46 13.02
CA THR A 56 20.58 -30.69 11.78
C THR A 56 19.89 -31.85 11.08
N THR A 57 18.99 -31.51 10.17
CA THR A 57 18.40 -32.43 9.21
C THR A 57 19.53 -32.94 8.34
N ASN A 58 20.13 -34.04 8.79
CA ASN A 58 20.91 -34.95 7.97
C ASN A 58 19.97 -35.60 6.93
N MET A 59 19.46 -34.80 5.99
CA MET A 59 18.81 -35.26 4.77
C MET A 59 19.87 -35.23 3.65
N ALA A 60 20.88 -36.05 3.86
CA ALA A 60 21.76 -36.61 2.86
C ALA A 60 21.63 -38.12 3.09
N ARG A 61 21.38 -39.01 2.14
CA ARG A 61 21.63 -38.97 0.71
C ARG A 61 21.20 -40.35 0.20
N THR A 62 20.12 -40.44 -0.55
CA THR A 62 19.84 -41.65 -1.34
C THR A 62 20.76 -41.60 -2.55
N GLY A 63 21.81 -42.42 -2.59
CA GLY A 63 22.56 -42.64 -3.82
C GLY A 63 24.05 -42.94 -3.69
N LYS A 64 24.38 -44.17 -4.09
CA LYS A 64 25.68 -44.70 -4.56
C LYS A 64 26.76 -44.99 -3.52
N ALA A 65 26.86 -46.29 -3.23
CA ALA A 65 28.08 -46.95 -2.76
C ALA A 65 29.26 -46.73 -3.76
N PRO A 66 30.50 -46.56 -3.27
CA PRO A 66 31.70 -46.77 -4.07
C PRO A 66 32.16 -48.23 -3.94
N LEU A 67 32.35 -48.88 -5.09
CA LEU A 67 33.10 -50.12 -5.23
C LEU A 67 34.61 -49.82 -5.29
N GLY A 68 35.37 -50.58 -4.51
CA GLY A 68 36.79 -50.89 -4.70
C GLY A 68 37.76 -50.13 -3.78
N VAL A 69 38.77 -50.72 -3.15
CA VAL A 69 39.35 -52.08 -3.13
C VAL A 69 40.16 -52.18 -1.83
N GLY A 70 40.07 -53.30 -1.11
CA GLY A 70 40.95 -53.64 0.01
C GLY A 70 40.72 -55.10 0.43
N PRO A 71 41.76 -55.95 0.52
CA PRO A 71 41.62 -57.40 0.45
C PRO A 71 41.42 -58.05 1.82
N GLY A 72 40.65 -59.15 1.81
CA GLY A 72 40.68 -60.17 2.85
C GLY A 72 39.72 -59.93 4.00
N ILE A 73 38.72 -60.81 4.12
CA ILE A 73 38.54 -61.73 5.26
C ILE A 73 37.17 -62.40 5.09
N ALA A 74 37.23 -63.73 5.06
CA ALA A 74 36.22 -64.72 5.45
C ALA A 74 34.78 -64.57 4.93
N GLY A 75 34.35 -65.62 4.23
CA GLY A 75 33.02 -65.72 3.66
C GLY A 75 31.90 -65.75 4.69
N CYS A 76 30.76 -65.22 4.27
CA CYS A 76 29.46 -65.67 4.72
C CYS A 76 28.61 -65.89 3.47
N GLN A 77 28.78 -67.08 2.91
CA GLN A 77 27.91 -67.64 1.89
C GLN A 77 26.59 -67.99 2.57
N SER A 78 25.72 -67.00 2.77
CA SER A 78 24.38 -67.22 3.29
C SER A 78 23.54 -67.84 2.18
N ARG A 79 23.45 -69.17 2.24
CA ARG A 79 22.47 -69.97 1.50
C ARG A 79 21.08 -69.41 1.78
N SER A 80 20.43 -68.88 0.75
CA SER A 80 18.99 -68.76 0.68
C SER A 80 18.40 -70.15 0.91
N ALA A 81 17.87 -70.36 2.09
CA ALA A 81 16.87 -71.40 2.30
C ALA A 81 15.58 -70.90 1.62
N GLU A 82 15.15 -71.61 0.59
CA GLU A 82 13.74 -71.67 0.20
C GLU A 82 12.95 -72.18 1.40
N SER A 83 12.57 -71.26 2.29
CA SER A 83 11.58 -71.51 3.31
C SER A 83 10.23 -71.24 2.66
N GLY A 84 9.53 -72.33 2.33
CA GLY A 84 8.13 -72.30 1.90
C GLY A 84 7.29 -71.55 2.92
N SER A 85 6.97 -70.30 2.59
CA SER A 85 6.11 -69.42 3.38
C SER A 85 4.65 -69.69 3.00
N GLU A 86 4.12 -70.85 3.39
CA GLU A 86 2.71 -71.20 3.21
C GLU A 86 1.80 -70.64 4.32
N ARG A 87 2.22 -69.59 5.05
CA ARG A 87 1.41 -69.00 6.15
C ARG A 87 1.55 -67.48 6.27
N SER A 88 1.41 -66.73 5.17
CA SER A 88 1.50 -65.26 5.18
C SER A 88 0.23 -64.54 4.70
N GLU A 89 -0.95 -65.17 4.74
CA GLU A 89 -2.22 -64.49 4.42
C GLU A 89 -2.46 -63.23 5.28
N GLY A 90 -1.94 -63.19 6.51
CA GLY A 90 -2.07 -62.02 7.39
C GLY A 90 -1.11 -60.86 7.11
N ALA A 91 0.06 -61.09 6.49
CA ALA A 91 1.01 -60.00 6.23
C ALA A 91 0.59 -59.17 5.00
N ASP A 92 -0.04 -59.82 4.02
CA ASP A 92 -0.53 -59.15 2.83
C ASP A 92 -1.70 -58.21 3.15
N ASP A 93 -2.59 -58.60 4.06
CA ASP A 93 -3.71 -57.76 4.53
C ASP A 93 -3.22 -56.47 5.22
N THR A 94 -2.21 -56.59 6.10
CA THR A 94 -1.61 -55.39 6.73
C THR A 94 -0.89 -54.49 5.73
N ASN A 95 -0.32 -55.04 4.65
CA ASN A 95 0.33 -54.27 3.59
C ASN A 95 -0.70 -53.51 2.75
N VAL A 96 -1.83 -54.15 2.44
CA VAL A 96 -2.96 -53.53 1.73
C VAL A 96 -3.50 -52.34 2.53
N LEU A 97 -3.79 -52.52 3.82
CA LEU A 97 -4.30 -51.44 4.67
C LEU A 97 -3.33 -50.24 4.74
N MET A 98 -2.02 -50.50 4.86
CA MET A 98 -1.01 -49.43 4.87
C MET A 98 -0.95 -48.69 3.53
N ARG A 99 -1.06 -49.39 2.40
CA ARG A 99 -1.09 -48.76 1.07
C ARG A 99 -2.32 -47.90 0.87
N GLU A 100 -3.50 -48.40 1.26
CA GLU A 100 -4.75 -47.66 1.21
C GLU A 100 -4.69 -46.37 2.04
N TYR A 101 -4.11 -46.44 3.24
CA TYR A 101 -3.91 -45.26 4.08
C TYR A 101 -3.03 -44.19 3.39
N PHE A 102 -1.93 -44.58 2.74
CA PHE A 102 -1.10 -43.61 2.02
C PHE A 102 -1.79 -43.03 0.78
N VAL A 103 -2.57 -43.83 0.06
CA VAL A 103 -3.38 -43.35 -1.06
C VAL A 103 -4.42 -42.35 -0.56
N GLN A 104 -5.13 -42.66 0.53
CA GLN A 104 -6.10 -41.77 1.15
C GLN A 104 -5.47 -40.43 1.59
N MET A 105 -4.30 -40.47 2.23
CA MET A 105 -3.57 -39.25 2.62
C MET A 105 -3.09 -38.44 1.41
N ALA A 106 -2.71 -39.10 0.31
CA ALA A 106 -2.30 -38.43 -0.92
C ALA A 106 -3.50 -37.77 -1.62
N GLU A 107 -4.65 -38.42 -1.64
CA GLU A 107 -5.91 -37.88 -2.16
C GLU A 107 -6.39 -36.68 -1.34
N GLU A 108 -6.35 -36.78 0.00
CA GLU A 108 -6.71 -35.66 0.88
C GLU A 108 -5.80 -34.45 0.64
N ARG A 109 -4.49 -34.68 0.47
CA ARG A 109 -3.53 -33.61 0.15
C ARG A 109 -3.80 -32.98 -1.21
N ARG A 110 -4.14 -33.77 -2.24
CA ARG A 110 -4.55 -33.26 -3.56
C ARG A 110 -5.84 -32.45 -3.47
N ALA A 111 -6.84 -32.96 -2.77
CA ALA A 111 -8.13 -32.29 -2.56
C ALA A 111 -7.99 -30.98 -1.74
N ARG A 112 -7.01 -30.90 -0.84
CA ARG A 112 -6.68 -29.65 -0.13
C ARG A 112 -6.05 -28.62 -1.05
N ILE A 113 -5.08 -29.03 -1.86
CA ILE A 113 -4.42 -28.15 -2.83
C ILE A 113 -5.42 -27.65 -3.88
N GLU A 114 -6.31 -28.53 -4.37
CA GLU A 114 -7.34 -28.16 -5.34
C GLU A 114 -8.36 -27.17 -4.77
N ARG A 115 -8.80 -27.36 -3.52
CA ARG A 115 -9.65 -26.38 -2.82
C ARG A 115 -8.96 -25.03 -2.63
N GLU A 116 -7.70 -25.02 -2.22
CA GLU A 116 -6.92 -23.79 -2.06
C GLU A 116 -6.68 -23.07 -3.40
N ALA A 117 -6.45 -23.82 -4.48
CA ALA A 117 -6.32 -23.28 -5.83
C ALA A 117 -7.65 -22.68 -6.33
N GLU A 118 -8.78 -23.34 -6.07
CA GLU A 118 -10.11 -22.84 -6.43
C GLU A 118 -10.47 -21.55 -5.69
N ASP A 119 -10.22 -21.50 -4.38
CA ASP A 119 -10.43 -20.29 -3.58
C ASP A 119 -9.55 -19.13 -4.05
N TYR A 120 -8.31 -19.43 -4.46
CA TYR A 120 -7.41 -18.43 -5.04
C TYR A 120 -7.95 -17.90 -6.39
N ARG A 121 -8.47 -18.77 -7.27
CA ARG A 121 -9.13 -18.34 -8.52
C ARG A 121 -10.32 -17.44 -8.23
N ARG A 122 -11.16 -17.83 -7.27
CA ARG A 122 -12.35 -17.05 -6.88
C ARG A 122 -11.99 -15.66 -6.37
N ARG A 123 -10.97 -15.53 -5.51
CA ARG A 123 -10.49 -14.21 -5.03
C ARG A 123 -9.98 -13.35 -6.17
N ARG A 124 -9.21 -13.92 -7.08
CA ARG A 124 -8.68 -13.19 -8.25
C ARG A 124 -9.80 -12.70 -9.18
N GLU A 125 -10.83 -13.50 -9.39
CA GLU A 125 -12.01 -13.10 -10.17
C GLU A 125 -12.82 -12.00 -9.47
N GLU A 126 -12.99 -12.08 -8.15
CA GLU A 126 -13.68 -11.07 -7.35
C GLU A 126 -12.92 -9.73 -7.37
N GLU A 127 -11.61 -9.75 -7.18
CA GLU A 127 -10.74 -8.57 -7.30
C GLU A 127 -10.83 -7.95 -8.70
N ALA A 128 -10.86 -8.77 -9.75
CA ALA A 128 -11.05 -8.30 -11.13
C ALA A 128 -12.43 -7.65 -11.34
N ARG A 129 -13.49 -8.18 -10.71
CA ARG A 129 -14.83 -7.59 -10.74
C ARG A 129 -14.87 -6.24 -10.02
N ILE A 130 -14.32 -6.16 -8.82
CA ILE A 130 -14.24 -4.93 -8.02
C ILE A 130 -13.41 -3.87 -8.77
N SER A 131 -12.27 -4.24 -9.35
CA SER A 131 -11.45 -3.34 -10.15
C SER A 131 -12.21 -2.79 -11.36
N LYS A 132 -12.98 -3.64 -12.07
CA LYS A 132 -13.82 -3.22 -13.21
C LYS A 132 -14.95 -2.28 -12.77
N GLU A 133 -15.55 -2.51 -11.61
CA GLU A 133 -16.58 -1.65 -11.03
C GLU A 133 -16.03 -0.29 -10.59
N ASN A 134 -14.90 -0.28 -9.87
CA ASN A 134 -14.19 0.95 -9.50
C ASN A 134 -13.79 1.77 -10.72
N ARG A 135 -13.35 1.11 -11.80
CA ARG A 135 -13.05 1.79 -13.08
C ARG A 135 -14.28 2.43 -13.70
N ARG A 136 -15.47 1.84 -13.56
CA ARG A 136 -16.74 2.43 -14.03
C ARG A 136 -17.13 3.63 -13.16
N MET A 137 -17.01 3.49 -11.83
CA MET A 137 -17.29 4.57 -10.89
C MET A 137 -16.38 5.79 -11.12
N MET A 138 -15.07 5.59 -11.26
CA MET A 138 -14.11 6.67 -11.56
C MET A 138 -14.44 7.39 -12.88
N LYS A 139 -14.85 6.65 -13.92
CA LYS A 139 -15.28 7.25 -15.20
C LYS A 139 -16.54 8.11 -15.03
N GLN A 140 -17.50 7.67 -14.23
CA GLN A 140 -18.70 8.44 -13.92
C GLN A 140 -18.38 9.69 -13.11
N GLU A 141 -17.53 9.58 -12.09
CA GLU A 141 -17.11 10.73 -11.27
C GLU A 141 -16.38 11.79 -12.12
N VAL A 142 -15.50 11.38 -13.03
CA VAL A 142 -14.83 12.29 -13.96
C VAL A 142 -15.82 12.98 -14.91
N ARG A 143 -16.85 12.27 -15.40
CA ARG A 143 -17.91 12.88 -16.21
C ARG A 143 -18.69 13.91 -15.41
N ARG A 144 -19.10 13.57 -14.20
CA ARG A 144 -19.80 14.46 -13.27
C ARG A 144 -18.99 15.72 -12.97
N LYS A 145 -17.70 15.59 -12.65
CA LYS A 145 -16.81 16.75 -12.42
C LYS A 145 -16.74 17.70 -13.62
N ARG A 146 -16.77 17.18 -14.86
CA ARG A 146 -16.79 18.02 -16.08
C ARG A 146 -18.13 18.70 -16.32
N GLU A 147 -19.22 18.12 -15.84
CA GLU A 147 -20.55 18.76 -15.86
C GLU A 147 -20.61 19.85 -14.79
N ASP A 148 -20.19 19.54 -13.56
CA ASP A 148 -20.10 20.50 -12.46
C ASP A 148 -19.18 21.69 -12.83
N GLU A 149 -18.07 21.46 -13.54
CA GLU A 149 -17.20 22.55 -14.02
C GLU A 149 -17.89 23.43 -15.08
N ARG A 150 -18.68 22.82 -15.98
CA ARG A 150 -19.46 23.58 -16.97
C ARG A 150 -20.55 24.41 -16.29
N ASP A 151 -21.24 23.84 -15.32
CA ASP A 151 -22.27 24.53 -14.56
C ASP A 151 -21.67 25.64 -13.69
N ALA A 152 -20.52 25.41 -13.06
CA ALA A 152 -19.81 26.43 -12.31
C ALA A 152 -19.34 27.60 -13.20
N ARG A 153 -18.92 27.33 -14.44
CA ARG A 153 -18.60 28.38 -15.43
C ARG A 153 -19.86 29.17 -15.83
N LEU A 154 -20.97 28.49 -16.07
CA LEU A 154 -22.25 29.12 -16.40
C LEU A 154 -22.75 30.01 -15.25
N LEU A 155 -22.76 29.49 -14.02
CA LEU A 155 -23.14 30.24 -12.83
C LEU A 155 -22.23 31.46 -12.59
N ARG A 156 -20.94 31.37 -12.94
CA ARG A 156 -20.01 32.52 -12.86
C ARG A 156 -20.38 33.61 -13.86
N ILE A 157 -20.79 33.25 -15.07
CA ILE A 157 -21.26 34.21 -16.10
C ILE A 157 -22.54 34.89 -15.62
N ILE A 158 -23.54 34.11 -15.20
CA ILE A 158 -24.83 34.64 -14.70
C ILE A 158 -24.61 35.60 -13.51
N ARG A 159 -23.80 35.19 -12.52
CA ARG A 159 -23.47 36.06 -11.37
C ARG A 159 -22.72 37.32 -11.80
N GLY A 160 -21.86 37.23 -12.82
CA GLY A 160 -21.15 38.37 -13.39
C GLY A 160 -22.08 39.35 -14.09
N GLU A 161 -23.11 38.85 -14.78
CA GLU A 161 -24.10 39.65 -15.50
C GLU A 161 -25.06 40.36 -14.55
N ILE A 162 -25.63 39.65 -13.57
CA ILE A 162 -26.47 40.25 -12.51
C ILE A 162 -25.70 41.35 -11.77
N LYS A 163 -24.41 41.15 -11.51
CA LYS A 163 -23.59 42.16 -10.84
C LYS A 163 -23.37 43.40 -11.72
N LYS A 164 -23.16 43.22 -13.03
CA LYS A 164 -23.02 44.35 -13.97
C LYS A 164 -24.32 45.15 -14.08
N GLU A 165 -25.45 44.48 -14.18
CA GLU A 165 -26.78 45.13 -14.21
C GLU A 165 -27.02 45.95 -12.94
N SER A 166 -26.73 45.37 -11.77
CA SER A 166 -26.83 46.08 -10.47
C SER A 166 -25.90 47.30 -10.39
N ASP A 167 -24.66 47.21 -10.89
CA ASP A 167 -23.71 48.33 -10.88
C ASP A 167 -24.13 49.46 -11.86
N GLU A 168 -24.85 49.14 -12.94
CA GLU A 168 -25.42 50.13 -13.88
C GLU A 168 -26.67 50.82 -13.32
N GLU A 169 -27.55 50.05 -12.67
CA GLU A 169 -28.74 50.60 -12.00
C GLU A 169 -28.35 51.55 -10.85
N GLU A 170 -27.35 51.19 -10.02
CA GLU A 170 -26.87 52.07 -8.95
C GLU A 170 -26.26 53.39 -9.49
N LYS A 171 -25.53 53.33 -10.62
CA LYS A 171 -24.98 54.52 -11.28
C LYS A 171 -26.04 55.46 -11.83
N THR A 172 -27.15 54.91 -12.35
CA THR A 172 -28.27 55.73 -12.85
C THR A 172 -29.06 56.34 -11.70
N PHE A 173 -29.25 55.61 -10.59
CA PHE A 173 -29.94 56.11 -9.41
C PHE A 173 -29.21 57.27 -8.71
N LEU A 174 -27.87 57.19 -8.61
CA LEU A 174 -27.05 58.22 -7.96
C LEU A 174 -26.97 59.57 -8.72
N LYS A 175 -27.34 59.62 -10.00
CA LYS A 175 -27.36 60.87 -10.78
C LYS A 175 -28.66 61.68 -10.61
N GLY A 176 -29.71 61.12 -10.00
CA GLY A 176 -31.06 61.70 -10.03
C GLY A 176 -31.62 62.27 -8.72
N GLN A 177 -31.17 61.85 -7.53
CA GLN A 177 -31.81 62.29 -6.28
C GLN A 177 -30.86 62.89 -5.26
N ARG A 178 -31.16 64.14 -4.87
CA ARG A 178 -30.64 64.76 -3.66
C ARG A 178 -31.17 63.99 -2.44
N PRO A 179 -30.31 63.56 -1.51
CA PRO A 179 -30.71 62.70 -0.40
C PRO A 179 -31.34 63.51 0.74
N VAL A 180 -32.64 63.35 0.96
CA VAL A 180 -33.25 63.58 2.29
C VAL A 180 -33.23 62.22 2.99
N LYS A 181 -32.16 61.99 3.76
CA LYS A 181 -31.95 60.75 4.51
C LYS A 181 -32.96 60.64 5.65
N SER A 182 -33.95 59.77 5.49
CA SER A 182 -34.71 59.22 6.61
C SER A 182 -33.82 58.18 7.32
N ARG A 183 -33.72 58.25 8.64
CA ARG A 183 -32.84 57.41 9.47
C ARG A 183 -33.40 55.99 9.67
N SER A 184 -34.64 55.73 9.25
CA SER A 184 -35.31 54.43 9.40
C SER A 184 -34.82 53.38 8.40
N ASP A 185 -34.51 53.81 7.17
CA ASP A 185 -34.26 52.88 6.06
C ASP A 185 -32.92 52.14 6.23
N ALA A 186 -31.96 52.77 6.91
CA ALA A 186 -30.68 52.15 7.26
C ALA A 186 -30.85 51.00 8.28
N ILE A 187 -31.81 51.10 9.19
CA ILE A 187 -32.07 50.07 10.21
C ILE A 187 -32.81 48.89 9.59
N GLU A 188 -33.75 49.16 8.68
CA GLU A 188 -34.50 48.12 7.98
C GLU A 188 -33.61 47.35 6.99
N ALA A 189 -32.73 48.04 6.26
CA ALA A 189 -31.73 47.43 5.40
C ALA A 189 -30.73 46.54 6.17
N GLU A 190 -30.33 46.93 7.38
CA GLU A 190 -29.46 46.10 8.23
C GLU A 190 -30.20 44.84 8.74
N LYS A 191 -31.47 44.99 9.16
CA LYS A 191 -32.31 43.86 9.57
C LYS A 191 -32.51 42.87 8.44
N GLU A 192 -32.76 43.34 7.22
CA GLU A 192 -32.91 42.48 6.06
C GLU A 192 -31.60 41.78 5.68
N ARG A 193 -30.46 42.50 5.73
CA ARG A 193 -29.14 41.90 5.52
C ARG A 193 -28.84 40.79 6.52
N LEU A 194 -29.26 40.96 7.78
CA LEU A 194 -29.09 39.94 8.82
C LEU A 194 -29.97 38.72 8.55
N ARG A 195 -31.23 38.91 8.14
CA ARG A 195 -32.13 37.82 7.75
C ARG A 195 -31.57 36.99 6.58
N ARG A 196 -30.99 37.65 5.56
CA ARG A 196 -30.36 36.96 4.43
C ARG A 196 -29.13 36.14 4.84
N ARG A 197 -28.33 36.60 5.81
CA ARG A 197 -27.20 35.81 6.32
C ARG A 197 -27.65 34.58 7.10
N ILE A 198 -28.69 34.71 7.93
CA ILE A 198 -29.22 33.59 8.71
C ILE A 198 -29.80 32.53 7.77
N ALA A 199 -30.56 32.93 6.74
CA ALA A 199 -31.11 32.01 5.76
C ALA A 199 -30.03 31.24 4.99
N LYS A 200 -28.95 31.91 4.56
CA LYS A 200 -27.83 31.26 3.87
C LYS A 200 -27.06 30.28 4.76
N ALA A 201 -26.80 30.65 6.01
CA ALA A 201 -26.14 29.75 6.95
C ALA A 201 -26.99 28.48 7.20
N ALA A 202 -28.32 28.62 7.29
CA ALA A 202 -29.21 27.48 7.48
C ALA A 202 -29.22 26.50 6.29
N THR A 203 -29.06 26.99 5.06
CA THR A 203 -29.04 26.14 3.85
C THR A 203 -27.65 25.55 3.55
N GLU A 204 -26.58 26.30 3.85
CA GLU A 204 -25.21 25.86 3.58
C GLU A 204 -24.77 24.73 4.54
N ASP A 205 -25.30 24.72 5.76
CA ASP A 205 -25.11 23.62 6.72
C ASP A 205 -25.91 22.34 6.39
N THR A 206 -26.78 22.36 5.37
CA THR A 206 -27.59 21.18 4.96
C THR A 206 -27.18 20.55 3.63
N GLU A 207 -26.44 21.24 2.76
CA GLU A 207 -26.11 20.74 1.42
C GLU A 207 -24.66 20.22 1.25
N GLY A 208 -23.81 20.37 2.28
CA GLY A 208 -22.45 19.89 2.26
C GLY A 208 -22.29 18.60 3.06
N THR A 209 -22.35 17.45 2.37
CA THR A 209 -21.96 16.13 2.92
C THR A 209 -22.69 15.75 4.21
N ASP A 210 -24.00 15.47 4.12
CA ASP A 210 -24.60 14.52 5.06
C ASP A 210 -23.94 13.16 4.79
N ASP A 211 -22.83 12.91 5.47
CA ASP A 211 -22.23 11.58 5.59
C ASP A 211 -23.37 10.62 5.96
N GLU A 212 -23.59 9.60 5.14
CA GLU A 212 -24.56 8.53 5.42
C GLU A 212 -24.32 7.94 6.83
N GLU A 213 -23.09 8.04 7.34
CA GLU A 213 -22.69 7.70 8.70
C GLU A 213 -23.32 8.62 9.76
N LEU A 214 -23.40 9.94 9.53
CA LEU A 214 -23.99 10.91 10.46
C LEU A 214 -25.52 10.81 10.51
N THR A 215 -26.15 10.53 9.38
CA THR A 215 -27.59 10.21 9.35
C THR A 215 -27.88 8.84 9.97
N ALA A 216 -26.99 7.86 9.83
CA ALA A 216 -27.07 6.58 10.54
C ALA A 216 -26.91 6.76 12.06
N LEU A 217 -25.96 7.58 12.52
CA LEU A 217 -25.76 7.90 13.94
C LEU A 217 -26.96 8.65 14.53
N ARG A 218 -27.53 9.65 13.83
CA ARG A 218 -28.77 10.31 14.27
C ARG A 218 -29.95 9.34 14.35
N LYS A 219 -30.08 8.40 13.40
CA LYS A 219 -31.09 7.33 13.45
C LYS A 219 -30.83 6.36 14.61
N GLN A 220 -29.57 6.06 14.91
CA GLN A 220 -29.19 5.18 16.01
C GLN A 220 -29.41 5.84 17.38
N GLU A 221 -29.11 7.13 17.53
CA GLU A 221 -29.43 7.94 18.71
C GLU A 221 -30.94 8.08 18.92
N ALA A 222 -31.71 8.31 17.85
CA ALA A 222 -33.18 8.34 17.94
C ALA A 222 -33.75 6.98 18.38
N LYS A 223 -33.07 5.88 18.05
CA LYS A 223 -33.42 4.53 18.48
C LYS A 223 -32.93 4.20 19.90
N LEU A 224 -31.93 4.94 20.40
CA LEU A 224 -31.55 5.00 21.81
C LEU A 224 -32.49 5.94 22.58
N GLU A 225 -33.79 5.86 22.29
CA GLU A 225 -34.84 6.48 23.06
C GLU A 225 -34.78 5.88 24.48
N LEU A 226 -34.08 6.59 25.36
CA LEU A 226 -33.85 6.28 26.77
C LEU A 226 -35.18 6.23 27.52
N SER A 227 -35.91 5.13 27.37
CA SER A 227 -37.11 4.80 28.14
C SER A 227 -36.79 4.40 29.59
N GLU A 228 -35.51 4.31 29.97
CA GLU A 228 -35.09 4.09 31.35
C GLU A 228 -35.06 5.40 32.15
N LYS A 229 -36.24 5.99 32.36
CA LYS A 229 -36.44 6.99 33.43
C LYS A 229 -36.31 6.29 34.78
N ARG A 230 -35.07 6.12 35.26
CA ARG A 230 -34.85 5.90 36.68
C ARG A 230 -35.46 7.08 37.43
N LYS A 231 -36.33 6.79 38.39
CA LYS A 231 -36.92 7.77 39.30
C LYS A 231 -35.77 8.49 40.01
N ARG A 232 -35.37 9.69 39.54
CA ARG A 232 -34.58 10.62 40.34
C ARG A 232 -35.42 10.95 41.56
N GLY A 233 -34.88 10.61 42.74
CA GLY A 233 -35.44 11.03 44.01
C GLY A 233 -35.46 12.56 44.14
N PRO A 234 -36.11 13.08 45.19
CA PRO A 234 -36.25 14.52 45.41
C PRO A 234 -34.88 15.21 45.39
N ASP A 235 -34.75 16.22 44.53
CA ASP A 235 -33.54 17.03 44.41
C ASP A 235 -33.18 17.65 45.76
N LEU A 236 -32.07 17.17 46.35
CA LEU A 236 -31.43 17.85 47.47
C LEU A 236 -30.78 19.12 46.94
N LEU A 237 -31.14 20.25 47.55
CA LEU A 237 -30.57 21.58 47.28
C LEU A 237 -29.07 21.59 47.65
N ILE A 238 -28.21 21.15 46.73
CA ILE A 238 -26.78 21.39 46.80
C ILE A 238 -26.55 22.85 46.41
N GLY A 239 -26.71 23.72 47.40
CA GLY A 239 -26.26 25.10 47.38
C GLY A 239 -24.74 25.13 47.41
N ASN A 240 -24.15 25.62 46.31
CA ASN A 240 -22.84 26.26 46.15
C ASN A 240 -22.29 25.97 44.74
N ASN A 241 -23.05 26.34 43.71
CA ASN A 241 -22.48 26.47 42.37
C ASN A 241 -21.90 27.89 42.24
N PRO A 242 -20.58 28.03 42.03
CA PRO A 242 -19.98 29.34 41.82
C PRO A 242 -20.58 29.99 40.56
N PRO A 243 -20.75 31.33 40.55
CA PRO A 243 -21.34 32.04 39.42
C PRO A 243 -20.57 31.69 38.15
N LEU A 244 -21.28 31.18 37.15
CA LEU A 244 -20.76 30.93 35.82
C LEU A 244 -20.39 32.27 35.17
N VAL A 245 -19.16 32.72 35.42
CA VAL A 245 -18.57 33.88 34.75
C VAL A 245 -18.23 33.46 33.34
N THR A 246 -19.09 33.84 32.40
CA THR A 246 -18.81 33.74 30.97
C THR A 246 -17.58 34.61 30.66
N PRO A 247 -16.52 34.05 30.05
CA PRO A 247 -15.32 34.83 29.73
C PRO A 247 -15.67 35.89 28.67
N ARG A 248 -15.58 37.16 29.09
CA ARG A 248 -15.78 38.35 28.27
C ARG A 248 -14.94 38.29 27.00
N LYS A 249 -15.60 38.51 25.85
CA LYS A 249 -15.06 38.65 24.49
C LYS A 249 -13.70 39.38 24.51
N ARG A 250 -12.60 38.65 24.32
CA ARG A 250 -11.25 39.22 24.24
C ARG A 250 -11.11 39.97 22.93
N THR A 251 -10.90 41.28 23.02
CA THR A 251 -10.47 42.13 21.91
C THR A 251 -9.08 41.68 21.43
N ASN A 252 -8.89 41.71 20.11
CA ASN A 252 -7.70 41.31 19.37
C ASN A 252 -6.39 41.57 20.14
N THR A 253 -5.86 40.50 20.75
CA THR A 253 -4.60 40.55 21.46
C THR A 253 -3.50 40.68 20.43
N LYS A 254 -2.93 41.88 20.31
CA LYS A 254 -1.73 42.13 19.50
C LYS A 254 -0.67 41.13 19.94
N LEU A 255 -0.35 40.16 19.08
CA LEU A 255 0.72 39.19 19.31
C LEU A 255 1.98 39.94 19.72
N SER A 256 2.56 39.58 20.87
CA SER A 256 3.75 40.23 21.39
C SER A 256 4.89 40.11 20.39
N ALA A 257 5.80 41.08 20.35
CA ALA A 257 6.93 41.07 19.43
C ALA A 257 7.77 39.78 19.52
N LYS A 258 7.76 39.13 20.70
CA LYS A 258 8.43 37.86 20.95
C LYS A 258 7.77 36.67 20.24
N SER A 259 6.44 36.62 20.17
CA SER A 259 5.74 35.57 19.42
C SER A 259 5.83 35.79 17.91
N LYS A 260 5.86 37.04 17.44
CA LYS A 260 6.14 37.35 16.03
C LYS A 260 7.53 36.89 15.60
N LYS A 261 8.58 37.19 16.39
CA LYS A 261 9.93 36.69 16.12
C LYS A 261 10.02 35.16 16.12
N ARG A 262 9.30 34.47 17.01
CA ARG A 262 9.28 32.99 17.03
C ARG A 262 8.61 32.40 15.79
N ILE A 263 7.53 33.01 15.30
CA ILE A 263 6.86 32.58 14.06
C ILE A 263 7.78 32.84 12.85
N GLU A 264 8.48 33.97 12.84
CA GLU A 264 9.44 34.32 11.80
C GLU A 264 10.67 33.40 11.81
N GLN A 265 11.15 33.01 12.99
CA GLN A 265 12.24 32.04 13.16
C GLN A 265 11.83 30.64 12.70
N ILE A 266 10.62 30.18 13.03
CA ILE A 266 10.10 28.90 12.52
C ILE A 266 9.95 28.91 10.99
N LYS A 267 9.59 30.06 10.40
CA LYS A 267 9.57 30.22 8.94
C LYS A 267 10.96 30.28 8.31
N GLY A 268 11.95 30.84 9.00
CA GLY A 268 13.34 30.88 8.54
C GLY A 268 14.01 29.50 8.59
N ASP A 269 13.78 28.76 9.68
CA ASP A 269 14.41 27.44 9.89
C ASP A 269 13.78 26.34 9.00
N GLN A 270 12.58 26.53 8.45
CA GLN A 270 11.97 25.65 7.44
C GLN A 270 12.50 25.88 6.00
N THR A 271 13.41 26.83 5.79
CA THR A 271 13.99 27.11 4.46
C THR A 271 15.45 26.67 4.29
N CYS A 272 15.99 25.93 5.27
CA CYS A 272 17.30 25.30 5.14
C CYS A 272 17.10 23.80 4.95
N GLU A 273 17.55 23.27 3.81
CA GLU A 273 17.34 21.90 3.28
C GLU A 273 16.05 21.70 2.47
N GLU A 274 15.90 22.44 1.35
CA GLU A 274 15.56 21.86 0.04
C GLU A 274 15.45 22.96 -1.04
N GLY A 275 16.41 22.93 -1.97
CA GLY A 275 16.19 23.35 -3.36
C GLY A 275 15.99 24.84 -3.62
N GLY A 276 17.10 25.54 -3.88
CA GLY A 276 17.10 26.91 -4.39
C GLY A 276 16.23 27.08 -5.64
N THR A 277 15.51 28.21 -5.66
CA THR A 277 14.79 28.80 -6.78
C THR A 277 15.77 29.23 -7.88
N SER A 278 16.39 28.26 -8.54
CA SER A 278 16.87 28.43 -9.90
C SER A 278 15.73 28.02 -10.84
N THR A 279 15.48 28.80 -11.89
CA THR A 279 14.62 28.40 -13.01
C THR A 279 14.82 26.91 -13.31
N PRO A 280 13.77 26.07 -13.39
CA PRO A 280 13.91 24.62 -13.44
C PRO A 280 14.65 24.23 -14.71
N ALA A 281 15.97 24.15 -14.58
CA ALA A 281 16.86 23.62 -15.59
C ALA A 281 16.54 22.13 -15.64
N LYS A 282 15.72 21.74 -16.63
CA LYS A 282 15.49 20.38 -17.11
C LYS A 282 15.79 19.33 -16.05
N ILE A 283 14.79 18.99 -15.22
CA ILE A 283 14.88 17.89 -14.26
C ILE A 283 15.54 16.72 -14.97
N ASP A 284 16.71 16.32 -14.47
CA ASP A 284 17.50 15.29 -15.12
C ASP A 284 16.70 13.99 -15.01
N LEU A 285 15.98 13.61 -16.09
CA LEU A 285 15.15 12.40 -16.22
C LEU A 285 15.98 11.10 -16.10
N SER A 286 17.18 11.18 -15.54
CA SER A 286 18.04 10.04 -15.30
C SER A 286 17.46 9.23 -14.13
N LEU A 287 17.08 7.97 -14.37
CA LEU A 287 16.73 7.01 -13.32
C LEU A 287 17.97 6.59 -12.48
N LYS A 288 18.90 7.51 -12.18
CA LYS A 288 20.07 7.21 -11.33
C LYS A 288 19.68 6.70 -9.94
N HIS A 289 18.44 6.97 -9.52
CA HIS A 289 17.90 6.55 -8.22
C HIS A 289 17.32 5.13 -8.22
N ILE A 290 16.99 4.56 -9.37
CA ILE A 290 16.43 3.20 -9.46
C ILE A 290 17.57 2.24 -9.71
N THR A 291 17.94 1.49 -8.67
CA THR A 291 19.07 0.56 -8.72
C THR A 291 18.56 -0.83 -9.07
N ALA A 292 19.16 -1.48 -10.07
CA ALA A 292 18.81 -2.85 -10.41
C ALA A 292 19.13 -3.78 -9.24
N SER A 293 18.08 -4.34 -8.63
CA SER A 293 18.25 -5.26 -7.51
C SER A 293 18.66 -6.64 -8.03
N CYS A 294 19.77 -7.17 -7.51
CA CYS A 294 20.28 -8.50 -7.84
C CYS A 294 19.66 -9.53 -6.89
N GLY A 295 18.62 -10.23 -7.32
CA GLY A 295 17.96 -11.28 -6.52
C GLY A 295 16.78 -11.93 -7.23
N VAL A 296 16.28 -13.05 -6.70
CA VAL A 296 15.03 -13.67 -7.17
C VAL A 296 13.90 -12.67 -6.95
N GLY A 297 13.19 -12.29 -8.02
CA GLY A 297 12.18 -11.23 -7.99
C GLY A 297 12.74 -9.80 -8.05
N GLY A 298 14.05 -9.63 -8.16
CA GLY A 298 14.66 -8.30 -8.27
C GLY A 298 14.29 -7.57 -9.56
N LYS A 299 14.15 -8.34 -10.65
CA LYS A 299 13.68 -7.84 -11.96
C LYS A 299 12.27 -7.26 -11.89
N GLU A 300 11.35 -7.96 -11.24
CA GLU A 300 9.96 -7.51 -11.10
C GLU A 300 9.86 -6.21 -10.29
N LYS A 301 10.62 -6.10 -9.19
CA LYS A 301 10.69 -4.86 -8.41
C LYS A 301 11.27 -3.69 -9.21
N PHE A 302 12.33 -3.94 -9.99
CA PHE A 302 12.93 -2.94 -10.85
C PHE A 302 11.96 -2.45 -11.93
N GLU A 303 11.22 -3.36 -12.56
CA GLU A 303 10.20 -3.03 -13.55
C GLU A 303 9.07 -2.21 -12.94
N GLN A 304 8.60 -2.55 -11.74
CA GLN A 304 7.59 -1.80 -11.00
C GLN A 304 8.08 -0.39 -10.63
N GLU A 305 9.29 -0.25 -10.09
CA GLU A 305 9.86 1.07 -9.75
C GLU A 305 10.03 1.94 -11.00
N CYS A 306 10.44 1.35 -12.14
CA CYS A 306 10.49 2.06 -13.41
C CYS A 306 9.09 2.49 -13.89
N PHE A 307 8.09 1.62 -13.73
CA PHE A 307 6.70 1.94 -14.06
C PHE A 307 6.19 3.14 -13.27
N ASP A 308 6.30 3.08 -11.94
CA ASP A 308 5.84 4.15 -11.05
C ASP A 308 6.56 5.48 -11.36
N PHE A 309 7.86 5.42 -11.68
CA PHE A 309 8.63 6.61 -12.09
C PHE A 309 8.12 7.20 -13.41
N TYR A 310 7.91 6.38 -14.45
CA TYR A 310 7.46 6.88 -15.75
C TYR A 310 6.00 7.30 -15.74
N ASP A 311 5.16 6.68 -14.91
CA ASP A 311 3.76 7.09 -14.75
C ASP A 311 3.63 8.41 -13.96
N ALA A 312 4.58 8.75 -13.10
CA ALA A 312 4.62 10.06 -12.46
C ALA A 312 5.03 11.21 -13.41
N LEU A 313 5.62 10.91 -14.58
CA LEU A 313 6.09 11.93 -15.53
C LEU A 313 4.94 12.61 -16.28
N ASN A 314 5.16 13.88 -16.62
CA ASN A 314 4.30 14.60 -17.55
C ASN A 314 4.47 14.08 -18.98
N ILE A 315 3.48 14.35 -19.84
CA ILE A 315 3.47 13.87 -21.24
C ILE A 315 4.72 14.32 -22.02
N ASP A 316 5.16 15.56 -21.81
CA ASP A 316 6.33 16.12 -22.52
C ASP A 316 7.65 15.49 -22.06
N GLU A 317 7.76 15.19 -20.76
CA GLU A 317 8.91 14.50 -20.16
C GLU A 317 8.97 13.04 -20.63
N LEU A 318 7.82 12.37 -20.69
CA LEU A 318 7.72 11.01 -21.21
C LEU A 318 8.07 10.93 -22.70
N LYS A 319 7.62 11.88 -23.51
CA LYS A 319 8.02 12.00 -24.93
C LYS A 319 9.52 12.23 -25.06
N GLU A 320 10.11 13.04 -24.19
CA GLU A 320 11.56 13.26 -24.16
C GLU A 320 12.33 11.99 -23.79
N ALA A 321 11.86 11.23 -22.79
CA ALA A 321 12.43 9.92 -22.46
C ALA A 321 12.34 8.94 -23.65
N CYS A 322 11.21 8.90 -24.36
CA CYS A 322 11.03 8.11 -25.57
C CYS A 322 12.03 8.51 -26.67
N ARG A 323 12.27 9.82 -26.89
CA ARG A 323 13.27 10.30 -27.86
C ARG A 323 14.68 9.83 -27.53
N ARG A 324 15.07 9.87 -26.24
CA ARG A 324 16.40 9.45 -25.78
C ARG A 324 16.64 7.95 -25.99
N GLU A 325 15.64 7.13 -25.68
CA GLU A 325 15.70 5.66 -25.80
C GLU A 325 15.30 5.17 -27.21
N LYS A 326 15.04 6.08 -28.17
CA LYS A 326 14.59 5.78 -29.54
C LYS A 326 13.34 4.90 -29.59
N VAL A 327 12.35 5.19 -28.73
CA VAL A 327 11.03 4.57 -28.70
C VAL A 327 10.01 5.51 -29.34
N THR A 328 9.12 4.99 -30.19
CA THR A 328 8.06 5.80 -30.82
C THR A 328 6.90 6.03 -29.85
N TYR A 329 6.53 7.28 -29.61
CA TYR A 329 5.39 7.63 -28.76
C TYR A 329 4.07 7.49 -29.51
N ARG A 330 3.28 6.44 -29.23
CA ARG A 330 1.93 6.24 -29.79
C ARG A 330 0.82 6.36 -28.73
N ASN A 331 0.98 5.64 -27.62
CA ASN A 331 0.09 5.67 -26.44
C ASN A 331 0.96 5.76 -25.18
N ARG A 332 0.48 6.43 -24.12
CA ARG A 332 1.20 6.60 -22.85
C ARG A 332 1.59 5.25 -22.25
N GLU A 333 0.62 4.34 -22.10
CA GLU A 333 0.83 3.03 -21.48
C GLU A 333 1.85 2.19 -22.26
N MET A 334 1.65 2.06 -23.59
CA MET A 334 2.59 1.35 -24.47
C MET A 334 4.00 1.94 -24.46
N ALA A 335 4.11 3.27 -24.38
CA ALA A 335 5.41 3.95 -24.33
C ALA A 335 6.15 3.63 -23.02
N ILE A 336 5.45 3.61 -21.89
CA ILE A 336 5.99 3.24 -20.59
C ILE A 336 6.46 1.78 -20.61
N GLU A 337 5.63 0.84 -21.08
CA GLU A 337 5.99 -0.58 -21.20
C GLU A 337 7.22 -0.82 -22.11
N CYS A 338 7.31 -0.11 -23.24
CA CYS A 338 8.45 -0.18 -24.13
C CYS A 338 9.73 0.35 -23.46
N LEU A 339 9.64 1.46 -22.71
CA LEU A 339 10.76 2.03 -21.95
C LEU A 339 11.23 1.06 -20.86
N ILE A 340 10.30 0.48 -20.10
CA ILE A 340 10.59 -0.50 -19.04
C ILE A 340 11.28 -1.72 -19.65
N THR A 341 10.72 -2.29 -20.72
CA THR A 341 11.29 -3.48 -21.37
C THR A 341 12.72 -3.21 -21.83
N ARG A 342 12.98 -2.05 -22.46
CA ARG A 342 14.32 -1.68 -22.95
C ARG A 342 15.33 -1.45 -21.82
N ARG A 343 14.88 -0.90 -20.69
CA ARG A 343 15.73 -0.73 -19.52
C ARG A 343 15.97 -2.01 -18.75
N SER A 344 14.95 -2.82 -18.55
CA SER A 344 15.04 -4.15 -17.93
C SER A 344 16.02 -5.03 -18.70
N THR A 345 15.92 -5.05 -20.04
CA THR A 345 16.88 -5.77 -20.90
C THR A 345 18.30 -5.23 -20.79
N THR A 346 18.50 -3.91 -20.63
CA THR A 346 19.84 -3.32 -20.45
C THR A 346 20.42 -3.59 -19.07
N ALA A 347 19.60 -3.51 -18.02
CA ALA A 347 20.02 -3.70 -16.63
C ALA A 347 20.28 -5.18 -16.29
N TYR A 348 19.46 -6.08 -16.86
CA TYR A 348 19.56 -7.52 -16.68
C TYR A 348 20.15 -8.23 -17.91
N ASP A 349 20.93 -7.51 -18.72
CA ASP A 349 21.64 -8.12 -19.85
C ASP A 349 22.63 -9.18 -19.30
N PRO A 350 22.48 -10.46 -19.67
CA PRO A 350 23.36 -11.52 -19.21
C PRO A 350 24.83 -11.31 -19.63
N THR A 351 25.10 -10.44 -20.61
CA THR A 351 26.45 -10.09 -21.03
C THR A 351 27.10 -9.03 -20.14
N ILE A 352 26.31 -8.17 -19.50
CA ILE A 352 26.79 -7.03 -18.69
C ILE A 352 26.90 -7.43 -17.22
N LEU A 353 26.05 -8.33 -16.73
CA LEU A 353 26.17 -8.87 -15.37
C LEU A 353 27.35 -9.84 -15.35
N PRO A 354 28.53 -9.48 -14.78
CA PRO A 354 29.57 -10.47 -14.56
C PRO A 354 28.98 -11.47 -13.58
N LEU A 355 28.57 -12.64 -14.09
CA LEU A 355 28.15 -13.75 -13.25
C LEU A 355 29.23 -13.87 -12.17
N PRO A 356 28.88 -13.73 -10.88
CA PRO A 356 29.87 -13.82 -9.81
C PRO A 356 30.59 -15.13 -10.06
N ALA A 357 31.88 -15.05 -10.39
CA ALA A 357 32.67 -16.19 -10.83
C ALA A 357 32.44 -17.29 -9.81
N THR A 358 31.59 -18.25 -10.17
CA THR A 358 31.09 -19.24 -9.23
C THR A 358 32.34 -19.91 -8.71
N SER A 359 32.63 -19.73 -7.42
CA SER A 359 33.88 -20.22 -6.84
C SER A 359 33.95 -21.70 -7.18
N GLY A 360 35.00 -22.07 -7.93
CA GLY A 360 35.05 -23.29 -8.71
C GLY A 360 34.68 -24.51 -7.87
N VAL A 361 33.42 -24.94 -7.96
CA VAL A 361 33.03 -26.29 -7.58
C VAL A 361 33.69 -27.17 -8.62
N LYS A 362 34.87 -27.71 -8.25
CA LYS A 362 35.64 -28.68 -9.04
C LYS A 362 34.67 -29.75 -9.57
N THR A 363 34.29 -29.63 -10.83
CA THR A 363 33.53 -30.64 -11.55
C THR A 363 34.44 -31.85 -11.72
N ARG A 364 34.19 -32.91 -10.93
CA ARG A 364 34.67 -34.24 -11.27
C ARG A 364 33.99 -34.63 -12.58
N SER A 365 34.78 -34.65 -13.65
CA SER A 365 34.48 -35.24 -14.95
C SER A 365 33.74 -36.57 -14.78
N ALA A 366 32.45 -36.60 -15.10
CA ALA A 366 31.67 -37.82 -15.26
C ALA A 366 31.22 -37.93 -16.72
N LYS A 367 31.75 -38.97 -17.36
CA LYS A 367 31.51 -39.42 -18.73
C LYS A 367 30.01 -39.50 -19.07
N GLY A 368 29.66 -38.85 -20.19
CA GLY A 368 28.78 -39.33 -21.24
C GLY A 368 27.45 -39.98 -20.84
N ILE A 369 26.38 -39.16 -20.82
CA ILE A 369 25.03 -39.60 -21.16
C ILE A 369 24.50 -38.58 -22.17
N THR A 370 24.44 -38.99 -23.44
CA THR A 370 23.76 -38.30 -24.53
C THR A 370 22.25 -38.49 -24.37
N ILE A 371 21.55 -37.43 -23.98
CA ILE A 371 20.09 -37.35 -24.14
C ILE A 371 19.84 -36.48 -25.37
N LYS A 372 19.08 -37.05 -26.29
CA LYS A 372 18.70 -36.50 -27.58
C LYS A 372 17.48 -35.62 -27.35
N ASP A 373 17.65 -34.30 -27.38
CA ASP A 373 16.55 -33.34 -27.29
C ASP A 373 15.84 -33.22 -28.64
N GLU A 374 14.56 -33.62 -28.66
CA GLU A 374 13.63 -33.32 -29.75
C GLU A 374 13.08 -31.91 -29.57
N ASN A 375 13.54 -31.01 -30.42
CA ASN A 375 12.96 -29.69 -30.63
C ASN A 375 11.54 -29.82 -31.18
N LYS A 376 10.52 -29.53 -30.36
CA LYS A 376 9.17 -29.18 -30.83
C LYS A 376 8.93 -27.70 -30.60
N SER A 377 9.22 -26.94 -31.66
CA SER A 377 8.83 -25.54 -31.80
C SER A 377 7.31 -25.44 -31.96
N GLU A 378 6.61 -24.98 -30.93
CA GLU A 378 5.23 -24.51 -31.06
C GLU A 378 5.22 -22.98 -30.99
N SER A 379 5.27 -22.40 -32.19
CA SER A 379 4.87 -21.03 -32.47
C SER A 379 3.37 -20.87 -32.20
N SER A 380 2.99 -20.30 -31.05
CA SER A 380 1.62 -19.81 -30.86
C SER A 380 1.56 -18.35 -31.29
N LEU A 381 1.03 -18.16 -32.49
CA LEU A 381 0.49 -16.91 -33.02
C LEU A 381 -0.65 -16.45 -32.11
N PHE A 382 -0.41 -15.42 -31.30
CA PHE A 382 -1.52 -14.64 -30.74
C PHE A 382 -2.04 -13.71 -31.83
N SER A 383 -3.18 -14.09 -32.38
CA SER A 383 -3.97 -13.31 -33.32
C SER A 383 -4.62 -12.15 -32.58
N ASP A 384 -4.23 -10.92 -32.93
CA ASP A 384 -5.01 -9.71 -32.70
C ASP A 384 -6.39 -9.90 -33.35
N SER A 385 -7.45 -9.73 -32.56
CA SER A 385 -8.82 -9.64 -33.05
C SER A 385 -9.33 -8.26 -32.67
N ASP A 386 -9.24 -7.34 -33.62
CA ASP A 386 -10.05 -6.14 -33.64
C ASP A 386 -11.52 -6.56 -33.81
N ASP A 387 -12.35 -6.31 -32.80
CA ASP A 387 -13.81 -6.32 -32.97
C ASP A 387 -14.35 -4.93 -32.65
N ASP A 388 -14.51 -4.18 -33.74
CA ASP A 388 -15.38 -3.02 -33.87
C ASP A 388 -16.83 -3.47 -33.69
N SER A 389 -17.55 -2.83 -32.76
CA SER A 389 -19.03 -2.83 -32.78
C SER A 389 -19.58 -1.55 -32.13
N VAL A 390 -19.96 -0.64 -33.04
CA VAL A 390 -21.07 0.34 -33.06
C VAL A 390 -21.23 1.32 -31.90
#